data_AF-A0A069AT49-F1
#
_entry.id   AF-A0A069AT49-F1
#
_cell.length_a   1.000
_cell.length_b   1.000
_cell.length_c   1.000
_cell.angle_alpha   90.00
_cell.angle_beta   90.00
_cell.angle_gamma   90.00
#
_symmetry.space_group_name_H-M   'P 1'
#
loop_
_entity.id
_entity.type
_entity.pdbx_description
1 polymer ?
#
loop_
_entity_poly.entity_id
_entity_poly.type
_entity_poly.pdbx_seq_one_letter_code
_entity_poly.pdbx_strand_id
1 'polypeptide(L)' 'MQSVVVFGRCHLVESGARATTLLKRFAMKYYPSEQLVDEEIAHAGKAVQIFEIEVEYLSGKEIQER' A
#
# COMPACT_ATOMS: atom_id res chain seq x y z
N MET A 1 -17.80 -2.71 15.61
CA MET A 1 -17.00 -2.82 14.37
C MET A 1 -16.81 -1.44 13.73
N GLN A 2 -15.62 -1.08 13.22
CA GLN A 2 -15.37 0.18 12.51
C GLN A 2 -14.99 -0.08 11.04
N SER A 3 -15.49 0.73 10.11
CA SER A 3 -15.12 0.68 8.70
C SER A 3 -15.07 2.08 8.07
N VAL A 4 -14.36 2.20 6.94
CA VAL A 4 -14.24 3.45 6.16
C VAL A 4 -14.41 3.13 4.68
N VAL A 5 -15.13 3.99 3.96
CA VAL A 5 -15.21 4.02 2.50
C VAL A 5 -14.38 5.18 1.98
N VAL A 6 -13.49 4.90 1.02
CA VAL A 6 -12.58 5.87 0.41
C VAL A 6 -12.93 6.05 -1.06
N PHE A 7 -13.17 7.28 -1.49
CA PHE A 7 -13.30 7.67 -2.90
C PHE A 7 -12.12 8.54 -3.30
N GLY A 8 -11.61 8.32 -4.50
CA GLY A 8 -10.44 9.02 -5.00
C GLY A 8 -10.03 8.57 -6.39
N ARG A 9 -9.10 9.31 -6.99
CA ARG A 9 -8.52 9.00 -8.30
C ARG A 9 -7.33 8.06 -8.15
N CYS A 10 -7.33 6.98 -8.94
CA CYS A 10 -6.27 5.96 -8.93
C CYS A 10 -5.30 6.19 -10.09
N HIS A 11 -4.01 6.16 -9.81
CA HIS A 11 -2.96 6.36 -10.79
C HIS A 11 -1.89 5.26 -10.67
N LEU A 12 -1.43 4.75 -11.81
CA LEU A 12 -0.28 3.86 -11.85
C LEU A 12 0.98 4.67 -11.53
N VAL A 13 1.77 4.20 -10.57
CA VAL A 13 3.12 4.74 -10.32
C VAL A 13 4.07 4.13 -11.33
N GLU A 14 4.75 4.97 -12.11
CA GLU A 14 5.72 4.52 -13.10
C GLU A 14 6.81 3.64 -12.46
N SER A 15 7.16 2.56 -13.16
CA SER A 15 8.20 1.64 -12.74
C SER A 15 9.54 2.35 -12.59
N GLY A 16 10.30 2.01 -11.54
CA GLY A 16 11.62 2.58 -11.29
C GLY A 16 11.87 2.77 -9.80
N ALA A 17 12.86 3.61 -9.48
CA ALA A 17 13.30 3.81 -8.10
C ALA A 17 12.14 4.23 -7.17
N ARG A 18 11.24 5.11 -7.64
CA ARG A 18 10.07 5.56 -6.85
C ARG A 18 9.15 4.39 -6.48
N ALA A 19 8.79 3.54 -7.45
CA ALA A 19 7.93 2.38 -7.20
C ALA A 19 8.57 1.39 -6.21
N THR A 20 9.88 1.13 -6.35
CA THR A 20 10.62 0.26 -5.41
C THR A 20 10.70 0.86 -4.00
N THR A 21 10.91 2.17 -3.86
CA THR A 21 10.90 2.84 -2.55
C THR A 21 9.53 2.75 -1.87
N LEU A 22 8.45 2.94 -2.62
CA LEU A 22 7.09 2.80 -2.09
C LEU A 22 6.78 1.34 -1.69
N LEU A 23 7.17 0.38 -2.53
CA LEU A 23 7.03 -1.04 -2.23
C LEU A 23 7.79 -1.42 -0.94
N LYS A 24 9.04 -0.98 -0.79
CA LYS A 24 9.83 -1.21 0.42
C LYS A 24 9.17 -0.58 1.64
N ARG A 25 8.73 0.69 1.56
CA ARG A 25 8.01 1.36 2.65
C ARG A 25 6.74 0.60 3.06
N PHE A 26 5.98 0.08 2.08
CA PHE A 26 4.79 -0.71 2.34
C PHE A 26 5.12 -2.03 3.03
N ALA A 27 6.09 -2.79 2.52
CA ALA A 27 6.48 -4.08 3.08
C ALA A 27 7.04 -3.97 4.51
N MET A 28 7.80 -2.90 4.81
CA MET A 28 8.32 -2.61 6.16
C MET A 28 7.23 -2.38 7.21
N LYS A 29 5.97 -2.15 6.82
CA LYS A 29 4.84 -2.09 7.75
C LYS A 29 4.43 -3.49 8.28
N TYR A 30 4.76 -4.55 7.55
CA TYR A 30 4.26 -5.91 7.80
C TYR A 30 5.38 -6.92 8.05
N TYR A 31 6.57 -6.70 7.52
CA TYR A 31 7.71 -7.61 7.66
C TYR A 31 8.59 -7.18 8.84
N PRO A 32 9.15 -8.14 9.60
CA PRO A 32 9.87 -7.85 10.84
C PRO A 32 11.30 -7.33 10.63
N SER A 33 11.86 -7.40 9.42
CA SER A 33 13.21 -6.92 9.13
C SER A 33 13.36 -6.40 7.70
N GLU A 34 14.31 -5.48 7.51
CA GLU A 34 14.62 -4.89 6.21
C GLU A 34 15.23 -5.91 5.24
N GLN A 35 16.04 -6.84 5.74
CA GLN A 35 16.65 -7.90 4.92
C GLN A 35 15.61 -8.78 4.23
N LEU A 36 14.57 -9.22 4.96
CA LEU A 36 13.49 -10.01 4.37
C LEU A 36 12.73 -9.21 3.31
N VAL A 37 12.51 -7.91 3.53
CA VAL A 37 11.87 -7.05 2.53
C VAL A 37 12.73 -6.94 1.28
N ASP A 38 14.03 -6.73 1.42
CA ASP A 38 14.95 -6.60 0.29
C ASP A 38 15.07 -7.90 -0.51
N GLU A 39 15.11 -9.06 0.16
CA GLU A 39 15.12 -10.38 -0.47
C GLU A 39 13.84 -10.65 -1.29
N GLU A 40 12.66 -10.37 -0.73
CA GLU A 40 11.39 -10.56 -1.43
C GLU A 40 11.23 -9.59 -2.62
N ILE A 41 11.67 -8.33 -2.47
CA ILE A 41 11.68 -7.36 -3.56
C ILE A 41 12.65 -7.80 -4.67
N ALA A 42 13.81 -8.34 -4.31
CA ALA A 42 14.76 -8.87 -5.30
C ALA A 42 14.20 -10.09 -6.03
N HIS A 43 13.48 -10.98 -5.33
CA HIS A 43 12.91 -12.19 -5.88
C HIS A 43 11.70 -11.93 -6.79
N ALA A 44 10.72 -11.15 -6.32
CA ALA A 44 9.43 -11.01 -6.98
C ALA A 44 9.03 -9.55 -7.29
N GLY A 45 9.76 -8.55 -6.78
CA GLY A 45 9.39 -7.13 -6.89
C GLY A 45 9.29 -6.60 -8.33
N LYS A 46 9.97 -7.23 -9.30
CA LYS A 46 9.87 -6.87 -10.72
C LYS A 46 8.48 -7.08 -11.32
N ALA A 47 7.69 -7.99 -10.76
CA ALA A 47 6.33 -8.27 -11.21
C ALA A 47 5.28 -7.38 -10.53
N VAL A 48 5.67 -6.54 -9.57
CA VAL A 48 4.75 -5.71 -8.77
C VAL A 48 4.45 -4.40 -9.50
N GLN A 49 3.17 -4.03 -9.52
CA GLN A 49 2.71 -2.70 -9.93
C GLN A 49 2.18 -1.95 -8.71
N ILE A 50 2.60 -0.68 -8.57
CA ILE A 50 2.14 0.20 -7.49
C ILE A 50 1.11 1.15 -8.06
N PHE A 51 -0.04 1.23 -7.41
CA PHE A 51 -1.07 2.23 -7.69
C PHE A 51 -1.25 3.13 -6.47
N GLU A 52 -1.31 4.44 -6.71
CA GLU A 52 -1.62 5.44 -5.68
C GLU A 52 -3.05 5.93 -5.88
N ILE A 53 -3.80 6.03 -4.78
CA ILE A 53 -5.13 6.65 -4.75
C ILE A 53 -4.98 8.01 -4.10
N GLU A 54 -5.29 9.07 -4.84
CA GLU A 54 -5.49 10.42 -4.30
C GLU A 54 -6.87 10.46 -3.64
N VAL A 55 -6.91 10.52 -2.31
CA VAL A 55 -8.16 10.49 -1.53
C VAL A 55 -8.88 11.83 -1.68
N GLU A 56 -10.10 11.79 -2.22
CA GLU A 56 -10.95 12.96 -2.43
C GLU A 56 -12.10 13.02 -1.43
N TYR A 57 -12.58 11.86 -0.97
CA TYR A 57 -13.66 11.78 0.00
C TYR A 57 -13.56 10.51 0.86
N LEU A 58 -13.90 10.65 2.14
CA LEU A 58 -13.90 9.59 3.15
C LEU A 58 -15.22 9.56 3.90
N SER A 59 -15.79 8.38 4.11
CA SER A 59 -16.95 8.18 4.98
C SER A 59 -16.72 7.02 5.94
N GLY A 60 -16.83 7.28 7.24
CA GLY A 60 -16.69 6.26 8.30
C GLY A 60 -18.03 5.66 8.72
N LYS A 61 -18.01 4.40 9.17
CA LYS A 61 -19.13 3.74 9.85
C LYS A 61 -18.62 3.06 11.11
N GLU A 62 -19.27 3.32 12.23
CA GLU A 62 -19.04 2.63 13.50
C GLU A 62 -20.31 1.90 13.92
N ILE A 63 -20.20 0.58 14.08
CA ILE A 63 -21.24 -0.28 14.61
C ILE A 63 -21.03 -0.42 16.11
N GLN A 64 -21.99 0.08 16.90
CA GLN A 64 -22.15 -0.32 18.29
C GLN A 64 -22.97 -1.60 18.34
N GLU A 65 -22.34 -2.69 18.75
CA GLU A 65 -23.04 -3.93 19.11
C GLU A 65 -23.57 -3.78 20.54
N ARG A 66 -24.83 -4.20 20.77
CA ARG A 66 -25.46 -4.23 22.09
C ARG A 66 -25.32 -5.60 22.71
#